data_AF-B4KAK7-F1
#
_entry.id   AF-B4KAK7-F1
#
_cell.length_a   1.000
_cell.length_b   1.000
_cell.length_c   1.000
_cell.angle_alpha   90.00
_cell.angle_beta   90.00
_cell.angle_gamma   90.00
#
_symmetry.space_group_name_H-M   'P 1'
#
loop_
_entity.id
_entity.type
_entity.pdbx_description
1 polymer ?
#
loop_
_entity_poly.entity_id
_entity_poly.type
_entity_poly.pdbx_seq_one_letter_code
_entity_poly.pdbx_strand_id
1 'polypeptide(L)' 'MNCNCAWLLLLLLAVLGGAWGSSCPTGFSTEKNLCVKERPVHGTCPPGSTYQLNINKCVHA' A
#
# COMPACT_ATOMS: atom_id res chain seq x y z
N MET A 1 5.39 14.68 -41.19
CA MET A 1 6.23 14.66 -39.99
C MET A 1 5.81 13.46 -39.16
N ASN A 2 6.45 12.30 -39.37
CA ASN A 2 6.09 11.07 -38.66
C ASN A 2 6.85 11.08 -37.34
N CYS A 3 6.25 11.62 -36.27
CA CYS A 3 6.85 11.53 -34.94
C CYS A 3 6.85 10.06 -34.52
N ASN A 4 8.03 9.44 -34.50
CA ASN A 4 8.28 8.15 -33.85
C ASN A 4 8.30 8.32 -32.32
N CYS A 5 7.20 8.86 -31.79
CA CYS A 5 6.92 9.08 -30.38
C CYS A 5 6.64 7.74 -29.63
N ALA A 6 6.67 6.61 -30.35
CA ALA A 6 6.42 5.27 -29.83
C ALA A 6 7.36 4.88 -28.68
N TRP A 7 8.64 5.27 -28.77
CA TRP A 7 9.59 5.02 -27.67
C TRP A 7 9.26 5.87 -26.43
N LEU A 8 8.84 7.12 -26.63
CA LEU A 8 8.43 8.00 -25.53
C LEU A 8 7.19 7.47 -24.81
N LEU A 9 6.23 6.93 -25.56
CA LEU A 9 5.04 6.28 -25.03
C LEU A 9 5.40 5.02 -24.22
N LEU A 10 6.31 4.18 -24.73
CA LEU A 10 6.79 2.99 -24.01
C LEU A 10 7.49 3.37 -22.70
N LEU A 11 8.28 4.45 -22.70
CA LEU A 11 8.97 4.95 -21.51
C LEU A 11 7.98 5.50 -20.47
N LEU A 12 6.95 6.22 -20.92
CA LEU A 12 5.86 6.71 -20.07
C LEU A 12 5.07 5.56 -19.42
N LEU A 13 4.73 4.51 -20.17
CA LEU A 13 4.01 3.35 -19.62
C LEU A 13 4.85 2.60 -18.56
N ALA A 14 6.16 2.47 -18.77
CA ALA A 14 7.07 1.82 -17.80
C ALA A 14 7.16 2.60 -16.48
N VAL A 15 7.15 3.93 -16.52
CA VAL A 15 7.15 4.79 -15.32
C VAL A 15 5.83 4.67 -14.55
N LEU A 16 4.70 4.58 -15.25
CA LEU A 16 3.39 4.46 -14.61
C LEU A 16 3.13 3.08 -13.99
N GLY A 17 3.73 2.01 -14.54
CA GLY A 17 3.58 0.64 -14.02
C GLY A 17 4.30 0.35 -12.69
N GLY A 18 5.24 1.21 -12.27
CA GLY A 18 6.02 1.01 -11.04
C GLY A 18 5.33 1.42 -9.74
N ALA A 19 4.11 1.96 -9.79
CA ALA A 19 3.45 2.57 -8.62
C ALA A 19 2.52 1.61 -7.83
N TRP A 20 2.42 0.33 -8.22
CA TRP A 20 1.56 -0.64 -7.53
C TRP A 20 2.37 -1.58 -6.62
N GLY A 21 3.00 -1.01 -5.60
CA GLY A 21 3.78 -1.77 -4.63
C GLY A 21 3.42 -1.38 -3.20
N SER A 22 2.23 -1.77 -2.72
CA SER A 22 1.87 -1.95 -1.30
C SER A 22 0.38 -2.31 -1.18
N SER A 23 -0.04 -3.44 -1.77
CA SER A 23 -1.41 -3.93 -1.57
C SER A 23 -1.52 -4.57 -0.20
N CYS A 24 -1.88 -3.77 0.79
CA CYS A 24 -2.21 -4.27 2.12
C CYS A 24 -3.35 -5.30 2.04
N PRO A 25 -3.35 -6.31 2.92
CA PRO A 25 -4.40 -7.30 2.97
C PRO A 25 -5.78 -6.64 3.20
N THR A 26 -6.84 -7.28 2.70
CA THR A 26 -8.19 -6.72 2.70
C THR A 26 -8.62 -6.28 4.11
N GLY A 27 -8.96 -5.00 4.24
CA GLY A 27 -9.33 -4.38 5.51
C GLY A 27 -8.18 -3.77 6.31
N PHE A 28 -6.97 -3.70 5.76
CA PHE A 28 -5.89 -2.84 6.24
C PHE A 28 -5.68 -1.66 5.29
N SER A 29 -5.48 -0.48 5.85
CA SER A 29 -5.16 0.75 5.12
C SER A 29 -3.66 0.95 5.09
N THR A 30 -3.12 1.35 3.93
CA THR A 30 -1.71 1.71 3.81
C THR A 30 -1.48 3.10 4.42
N GLU A 31 -0.74 3.18 5.52
CA GLU A 31 -0.38 4.42 6.19
C GLU A 31 1.14 4.43 6.41
N LYS A 32 1.86 5.42 5.84
CA LYS A 32 3.33 5.55 5.97
C LYS A 32 4.11 4.29 5.58
N ASN A 33 3.73 3.63 4.48
CA ASN A 33 4.29 2.33 4.02
C ASN A 33 4.04 1.14 4.96
N LEU A 34 3.11 1.26 5.91
CA LEU A 34 2.71 0.20 6.82
C LEU A 34 1.24 -0.13 6.60
N CYS A 35 0.89 -1.40 6.72
CA CYS A 35 -0.50 -1.85 6.64
C CYS A 35 -1.14 -1.70 8.02
N VAL A 36 -1.97 -0.69 8.22
CA VAL A 36 -2.59 -0.38 9.52
C VAL A 36 -4.09 -0.64 9.52
N LYS A 37 -4.65 -1.01 10.65
CA LYS A 37 -6.09 -1.19 10.86
C LYS A 37 -6.49 -0.67 12.23
N GLU A 38 -7.70 -0.14 12.34
CA GLU A 38 -8.26 0.25 13.63
C GLU A 38 -8.34 -0.95 14.59
N ARG A 39 -8.12 -0.69 15.88
CA ARG A 39 -8.25 -1.71 16.89
C ARG A 39 -9.72 -2.12 17.01
N PRO A 40 -10.05 -3.42 17.01
CA PRO A 40 -11.41 -3.85 17.30
C PRO A 40 -11.85 -3.40 18.71
N VAL A 41 -13.13 -3.06 18.86
CA VAL A 41 -13.75 -2.62 20.13
C VAL A 41 -13.66 -3.72 21.19
N HIS A 42 -13.83 -4.97 20.77
CA HIS A 42 -13.65 -6.16 21.59
C HIS A 42 -12.60 -7.07 20.96
N GLY A 43 -11.56 -7.42 21.71
CA GLY A 43 -10.51 -8.36 21.31
C GLY A 43 -9.14 -7.75 21.07
N THR A 44 -8.25 -8.59 20.54
CA THR A 44 -6.87 -8.29 20.18
C THR A 44 -6.76 -8.08 18.67
N CYS A 45 -5.70 -7.40 18.21
CA CYS A 45 -5.41 -7.24 16.79
C CYS A 45 -5.43 -8.59 16.04
N PRO A 46 -5.85 -8.60 14.76
CA PRO A 46 -5.89 -9.82 13.95
C PRO A 46 -4.53 -10.53 13.87
N PRO A 47 -4.52 -11.86 13.63
CA PRO A 47 -3.27 -12.63 13.57
C PRO A 47 -2.32 -12.08 12.51
N GLY A 48 -1.03 -11.99 12.84
CA GLY A 48 -0.01 -11.37 11.98
C GLY A 48 0.03 -9.84 12.05
N SER A 49 -0.75 -9.20 12.93
CA SER A 49 -0.65 -7.77 13.19
C SER A 49 -0.36 -7.46 14.65
N THR A 50 0.49 -6.45 14.89
CA THR A 50 0.92 -6.02 16.22
C THR A 50 0.27 -4.69 16.56
N TYR A 51 -0.26 -4.56 17.78
CA TYR A 51 -0.80 -3.29 18.25
C TYR A 51 0.34 -2.30 18.50
N GLN A 52 0.35 -1.19 17.78
CA GLN A 52 1.28 -0.08 18.01
C GLN A 52 0.60 1.02 18.83
N LEU A 53 1.02 1.18 20.09
CA LEU A 53 0.53 2.24 20.98
C LEU A 53 0.82 3.64 20.44
N ASN A 54 1.84 3.82 19.61
CA ASN A 54 2.21 5.15 19.09
C ASN A 54 1.15 5.73 18.12
N ILE A 55 0.40 4.85 17.45
CA ILE A 55 -0.64 5.23 16.48
C ILE A 55 -2.02 4.68 16.85
N ASN A 56 -2.15 4.05 18.04
CA ASN A 56 -3.35 3.36 18.53
C ASN A 56 -4.00 2.40 17.51
N LYS A 57 -3.20 1.81 16.61
CA LYS A 57 -3.67 0.96 15.50
C LYS A 57 -2.92 -0.37 15.47
N CYS A 58 -3.54 -1.37 14.86
CA CYS A 58 -2.93 -2.66 14.55
C CYS A 58 -2.11 -2.53 13.28
N VAL A 59 -0.83 -2.89 13.31
CA VAL A 59 0.07 -2.86 12.16
C VAL A 59 0.40 -4.27 11.72
N HIS A 60 0.07 -4.60 10.48
CA HIS A 60 0.44 -5.83 9.81
C HIS A 60 1.83 -5.67 9.17
N ALA A 61 2.70 -6.63 9.46
CA ALA A 61 4.07 -6.70 8.96
C ALA A 61 4.15 -7.65 7.76
#